data_AF-A0A8K0E0J4-F1
#
_entry.id   AF-A0A8K0E0J4-F1
#
_cell.length_a   1.000
_cell.length_b   1.000
_cell.length_c   1.000
_cell.angle_alpha   90.00
_cell.angle_beta   90.00
_cell.angle_gamma   90.00
#
_symmetry.space_group_name_H-M   'P 1'
#
loop_
_entity.id
_entity.type
_entity.pdbx_description
1 polymer ?
#
loop_
_entity_poly.entity_id
_entity_poly.type
_entity_poly.pdbx_seq_one_letter_code
_entity_poly.pdbx_strand_id
1 'polypeptide(L)'
;MSRELEVEGDKVDRITLQYETHFSKKIGKLSDVKFKRIYNQLIEAKERCEAEGLDMIIDEIFNSVVPPKPRYVQGFDPGPKPMSRAFRLSEQRRKKAEDRAKSAEEKNEELTKQIEELRARQDRIEESIFQRIRTNVQAHFQKQD
;
A
#
# COMPACT_ATOMS: atom_id res chain seq x y z
N MET A 1 -2.38 32.70 -21.70
CA MET A 1 -3.59 32.28 -22.43
C MET A 1 -3.77 30.78 -22.22
N SER A 2 -4.22 30.38 -21.03
CA SER A 2 -4.53 28.98 -20.74
C SER A 2 -5.99 28.76 -21.12
N ARG A 3 -6.24 27.92 -22.13
CA ARG A 3 -7.59 27.46 -22.48
C ARG A 3 -8.06 26.53 -21.37
N GLU A 4 -9.01 26.98 -20.58
CA GLU A 4 -9.81 26.11 -19.73
C GLU A 4 -10.64 25.21 -20.67
N LEU A 5 -10.34 23.91 -20.64
CA LEU A 5 -11.18 22.90 -21.26
C LEU A 5 -12.42 22.75 -20.38
N GLU A 6 -13.47 23.50 -20.70
CA GLU A 6 -14.82 23.18 -20.23
C GLU A 6 -15.22 21.84 -20.84
N VAL A 7 -14.96 20.76 -20.10
CA VAL A 7 -15.65 19.49 -20.33
C VAL A 7 -17.04 19.68 -19.75
N GLU A 8 -17.95 20.16 -20.58
CA GLU A 8 -19.39 20.12 -20.33
C GLU A 8 -19.81 18.63 -20.33
N GLY A 9 -19.46 17.93 -19.26
CA GLY A 9 -19.94 16.59 -19.01
C GLY A 9 -21.38 16.70 -18.56
N ASP A 10 -22.32 16.16 -19.36
CA ASP A 10 -23.70 15.95 -18.93
C ASP A 10 -23.69 15.44 -17.49
N LYS A 11 -24.40 16.14 -16.59
CA LYS A 11 -24.51 15.75 -15.18
C LYS A 11 -25.19 14.38 -15.13
N VAL A 12 -24.39 13.32 -15.14
CA VAL A 12 -24.87 11.94 -15.05
C VAL A 12 -25.60 11.81 -13.73
N ASP A 13 -26.89 11.46 -13.81
CA ASP A 13 -27.69 11.33 -12.60
C ASP A 13 -27.14 10.19 -11.71
N ARG A 14 -27.35 10.32 -10.40
CA ARG A 14 -26.77 9.41 -9.41
C ARG A 14 -27.23 7.96 -9.59
N ILE A 15 -28.44 7.74 -10.10
CA ILE A 15 -28.98 6.40 -10.37
C ILE A 15 -28.23 5.77 -11.56
N THR A 16 -27.97 6.56 -12.59
CA THR A 16 -27.20 6.19 -13.78
C THR A 16 -25.75 5.93 -13.43
N LEU A 17 -25.13 6.79 -12.62
CA LEU A 17 -23.78 6.58 -12.11
C LEU A 17 -23.68 5.29 -11.28
N GLN A 18 -24.68 5.03 -10.44
CA GLN A 18 -24.75 3.80 -9.66
C GLN A 18 -24.85 2.58 -10.59
N TYR A 19 -25.69 2.64 -11.62
CA TYR A 19 -25.82 1.60 -12.64
C TYR A 19 -24.49 1.33 -13.37
N GLU A 20 -23.83 2.36 -13.87
CA GLU A 20 -22.58 2.17 -14.61
C GLU A 20 -21.48 1.56 -13.75
N THR A 21 -21.32 2.05 -12.51
CA THR A 21 -20.24 1.64 -11.60
C THR A 21 -20.46 0.29 -10.91
N HIS A 22 -21.71 -0.12 -10.68
CA HIS A 22 -22.03 -1.33 -9.93
C HIS A 22 -22.82 -2.38 -10.73
N PHE A 23 -23.43 -1.99 -11.86
CA PHE A 23 -24.37 -2.81 -12.62
C PHE A 23 -24.02 -2.94 -14.10
N SER A 24 -22.99 -2.29 -14.64
CA SER A 24 -22.65 -2.48 -16.05
C SER A 24 -22.10 -3.89 -16.31
N LYS A 25 -22.47 -4.50 -17.44
CA LYS A 25 -21.89 -5.79 -17.91
C LYS A 25 -20.37 -5.72 -18.01
N LYS A 26 -19.82 -4.51 -18.19
CA LYS A 26 -18.37 -4.24 -18.26
C LYS A 26 -17.65 -4.51 -16.92
N ILE A 27 -18.31 -4.34 -15.77
CA ILE A 27 -17.72 -4.53 -14.44
C ILE A 27 -18.05 -5.92 -13.84
N GLY A 28 -18.86 -6.73 -14.52
CA GLY A 28 -19.08 -8.15 -14.16
C GLY A 28 -19.91 -8.40 -12.89
N LYS A 29 -20.48 -7.35 -12.28
CA LYS A 29 -21.22 -7.43 -11.00
C LYS A 29 -22.74 -7.63 -11.14
N LEU A 30 -23.24 -7.74 -12.36
CA LEU A 30 -24.67 -7.92 -12.68
C LEU A 30 -25.30 -9.20 -12.14
N SER A 31 -24.51 -10.15 -11.62
CA SER A 31 -25.00 -11.46 -11.19
C SER A 31 -25.57 -11.49 -9.76
N ASP A 32 -25.41 -10.44 -8.97
CA ASP A 32 -25.95 -10.42 -7.61
C ASP A 32 -27.42 -9.99 -7.60
N VAL A 33 -28.31 -10.96 -7.36
CA VAL A 33 -29.77 -10.83 -7.31
C VAL A 33 -30.22 -9.68 -6.41
N LYS A 34 -29.49 -9.42 -5.31
CA LYS A 34 -29.82 -8.33 -4.39
C LYS A 34 -29.65 -6.96 -5.02
N PHE A 35 -28.60 -6.79 -5.83
CA PHE A 35 -28.35 -5.52 -6.50
C PHE A 35 -29.42 -5.28 -7.56
N LYS A 36 -29.74 -6.27 -8.41
CA LYS A 36 -30.78 -6.13 -9.45
C LYS A 36 -32.12 -5.67 -8.87
N ARG A 37 -32.49 -6.20 -7.69
CA ARG A 37 -33.69 -5.77 -6.96
C ARG A 37 -33.64 -4.30 -6.56
N ILE A 38 -32.51 -3.83 -6.03
CA ILE A 38 -32.32 -2.42 -5.62
C ILE A 38 -32.40 -1.48 -6.83
N TYR A 39 -31.79 -1.85 -7.95
CA TYR A 39 -31.87 -1.03 -9.17
C TYR A 39 -33.30 -0.92 -9.70
N ASN A 40 -34.03 -2.03 -9.78
CA ASN A 40 -35.43 -2.01 -10.19
C ASN A 40 -36.28 -1.12 -9.27
N GLN A 41 -36.04 -1.17 -7.95
CA GLN A 41 -36.73 -0.30 -6.99
C GLN A 41 -36.43 1.20 -7.21
N LEU A 42 -35.19 1.55 -7.61
CA LEU A 42 -34.82 2.93 -7.94
C LEU A 42 -35.54 3.42 -9.21
N ILE A 43 -35.64 2.57 -10.24
CA ILE A 43 -36.35 2.89 -11.49
C ILE A 43 -37.86 3.03 -11.23
N GLU A 44 -38.47 2.07 -10.52
CA GLU A 44 -39.89 2.13 -10.16
C GLU A 44 -40.23 3.34 -9.29
N ALA A 45 -39.30 3.79 -8.43
CA ALA A 45 -39.48 5.02 -7.66
C ALA A 45 -39.37 6.27 -8.55
N LYS A 46 -38.40 6.32 -9.47
CA LYS A 46 -38.25 7.40 -10.45
C LYS A 46 -39.49 7.55 -11.34
N GLU A 47 -39.96 6.45 -11.92
CA GLU A 47 -41.14 6.42 -12.79
C GLU A 47 -42.42 6.86 -12.05
N ARG A 48 -42.58 6.48 -10.76
CA ARG A 48 -43.71 6.93 -9.94
C ARG A 48 -43.66 8.43 -9.64
N CYS A 49 -42.49 8.97 -9.29
CA CYS A 49 -42.34 10.40 -9.06
C CYS A 49 -42.64 11.22 -10.32
N GLU A 50 -42.16 10.75 -11.48
CA GLU A 50 -42.46 11.37 -12.79
C GLU A 50 -43.96 11.29 -13.14
N ALA A 51 -44.62 10.17 -12.84
CA ALA A 51 -46.06 9.98 -13.08
C ALA A 51 -46.96 10.80 -12.14
N GLU A 52 -46.53 11.00 -10.89
CA GLU A 52 -47.26 11.77 -9.88
C GLU A 52 -46.97 13.28 -9.95
N GLY A 53 -46.08 13.72 -10.86
CA GLY A 53 -45.68 15.13 -11.00
C GLY A 53 -44.93 15.66 -9.78
N LEU A 54 -44.27 14.77 -9.03
CA LEU A 54 -43.48 15.12 -7.87
C LEU A 54 -42.06 15.46 -8.32
N ASP A 55 -41.63 16.70 -8.09
CA ASP A 55 -40.24 17.15 -8.28
C ASP A 55 -39.31 16.61 -7.17
N MET A 56 -39.34 15.30 -6.92
CA MET A 56 -38.37 14.68 -6.03
C MET A 56 -36.99 14.69 -6.69
N ILE A 57 -36.01 15.27 -6.01
CA ILE A 57 -34.62 15.27 -6.48
C ILE A 57 -34.13 13.82 -6.48
N ILE A 58 -33.39 13.43 -7.53
CA ILE A 58 -32.88 12.06 -7.74
C ILE A 58 -32.15 11.50 -6.49
N ASP A 59 -31.54 12.37 -5.69
CA ASP A 59 -30.91 12.01 -4.41
C ASP A 59 -31.91 11.56 -3.33
N GLU A 60 -33.11 12.13 -3.28
CA GLU A 60 -34.17 11.74 -2.34
C GLU A 60 -34.72 10.35 -2.70
N ILE A 61 -34.98 10.12 -3.99
CA ILE A 61 -35.34 8.81 -4.54
C ILE A 61 -34.26 7.78 -4.18
N PHE A 62 -32.98 8.13 -4.41
CA PHE A 62 -31.86 7.26 -4.09
C PHE A 62 -31.79 6.91 -2.60
N ASN A 63 -31.90 7.90 -1.72
CA ASN A 63 -31.81 7.71 -0.27
C ASN A 63 -33.01 6.92 0.31
N SER A 64 -34.18 6.99 -0.34
CA SER A 64 -35.36 6.20 0.06
C SER A 64 -35.17 4.70 -0.17
N VAL A 65 -34.54 4.31 -1.28
CA VAL A 65 -34.33 2.91 -1.67
C VAL A 65 -33.03 2.36 -1.09
N VAL A 66 -31.99 3.20 -1.06
CA VAL A 66 -30.68 2.88 -0.50
C VAL A 66 -30.45 3.79 0.70
N PRO A 67 -31.00 3.42 1.88
CA PRO A 67 -30.83 4.24 3.07
C PRO A 67 -29.33 4.40 3.37
N PRO A 68 -28.90 5.61 3.75
CA PRO A 68 -27.50 5.84 4.11
C PRO A 68 -27.13 4.85 5.21
N LYS A 69 -26.02 4.12 4.99
CA LYS A 69 -25.49 3.25 6.03
C LYS A 69 -25.28 4.12 7.27
N PRO A 70 -25.75 3.71 8.46
CA PRO A 70 -25.79 4.56 9.66
C PRO A 70 -24.43 5.12 10.12
N ARG A 71 -23.33 4.65 9.52
CA ARG A 71 -21.94 5.09 9.78
C ARG A 71 -21.44 6.21 8.86
N TYR A 72 -22.23 6.67 7.89
CA TYR A 72 -21.88 7.77 6.98
C TYR A 72 -22.78 9.00 7.19
N VAL A 73 -23.48 9.07 8.32
CA VAL A 73 -24.18 10.28 8.73
C VAL A 73 -23.14 11.27 9.22
N GLN A 74 -23.05 12.43 8.56
CA GLN A 74 -22.16 13.52 8.95
C GLN A 74 -22.45 13.90 10.41
N GLY A 75 -21.45 13.81 11.29
CA GLY A 75 -21.59 14.05 12.73
C GLY A 75 -21.60 12.80 13.62
N PHE A 76 -21.61 11.60 13.04
CA PHE A 76 -21.35 10.35 13.78
C PHE A 76 -19.87 9.97 13.62
N ASP A 77 -19.00 10.48 14.49
CA ASP A 77 -17.63 9.99 14.58
C ASP A 77 -17.70 8.48 14.89
N PRO A 78 -17.26 7.59 13.99
CA PRO A 78 -17.11 6.21 14.36
C PRO A 78 -15.93 6.22 15.32
N GLY A 79 -16.22 6.17 16.62
CA GLY A 79 -15.22 5.93 17.66
C GLY A 79 -14.23 4.85 17.22
N PRO A 80 -13.00 4.85 17.77
CA PRO A 80 -11.84 4.18 17.19
C PRO A 80 -12.21 2.79 16.67
N LYS A 81 -12.05 2.59 15.36
CA LYS A 81 -12.39 1.33 14.67
C LYS A 81 -11.87 0.16 15.52
N PRO A 82 -12.69 -0.85 15.88
CA PRO A 82 -12.14 -2.10 16.40
C PRO A 82 -11.16 -2.60 15.33
N MET A 83 -9.88 -2.77 15.71
CA MET A 83 -8.79 -3.06 14.78
C MET A 83 -9.22 -4.10 13.75
N SER A 84 -9.46 -3.64 12.53
CA SER A 84 -9.92 -4.51 11.46
C SER A 84 -8.92 -5.65 11.30
N ARG A 85 -9.39 -6.85 10.91
CA ARG A 85 -8.51 -8.00 10.67
C ARG A 85 -7.36 -7.64 9.71
N ALA A 86 -7.63 -6.75 8.74
CA ALA A 86 -6.63 -6.21 7.82
C ALA A 86 -5.56 -5.36 8.54
N PHE A 87 -5.97 -4.50 9.48
CA PHE A 87 -5.03 -3.69 10.27
C PHE A 87 -4.12 -4.56 11.16
N ARG A 88 -4.69 -5.56 11.84
CA ARG A 88 -3.89 -6.52 12.64
C ARG A 88 -2.89 -7.30 11.78
N LEU A 89 -3.30 -7.70 10.59
CA LEU A 89 -2.41 -8.39 9.64
C LEU A 89 -1.30 -7.48 9.13
N SER A 90 -1.63 -6.21 8.87
CA SER A 90 -0.66 -5.18 8.46
C SER A 90 0.40 -4.96 9.55
N GLU A 91 -0.03 -4.78 10.80
CA GLU A 91 0.88 -4.60 11.94
C GLU A 91 1.78 -5.83 12.16
N GLN A 92 1.23 -7.04 12.04
CA GLN A 92 2.04 -8.26 12.12
C GLN A 92 3.09 -8.36 11.01
N ARG A 93 2.75 -7.92 9.79
CA ARG A 93 3.70 -7.90 8.67
C ARG A 93 4.79 -6.85 8.89
N ARG A 94 4.41 -5.65 9.35
CA ARG A 94 5.34 -4.57 9.69
C ARG A 94 6.35 -5.04 10.74
N LYS A 95 5.86 -5.59 11.85
CA LYS A 95 6.73 -6.11 12.93
C LYS A 95 7.69 -7.19 12.43
N LYS A 96 7.20 -8.16 11.63
CA LYS A 96 8.06 -9.18 11.03
C LYS A 96 9.12 -8.61 10.08
N ALA A 97 8.83 -7.51 9.38
CA ALA A 97 9.80 -6.85 8.52
C ALA A 97 10.88 -6.14 9.35
N GLU A 98 10.49 -5.48 10.45
CA GLU A 98 11.41 -4.84 11.41
C GLU A 98 12.33 -5.87 12.07
N ASP A 99 11.77 -7.00 12.55
CA ASP A 99 12.56 -8.07 13.16
C ASP A 99 13.60 -8.66 12.18
N ARG A 100 13.24 -8.79 10.89
CA ARG A 100 14.16 -9.26 9.85
C ARG A 100 15.25 -8.25 9.53
N ALA A 101 14.90 -6.96 9.47
CA ALA A 101 15.88 -5.90 9.22
C ALA A 101 16.93 -5.86 10.33
N LYS A 102 16.48 -5.92 11.59
CA LYS A 102 17.38 -5.96 12.75
C LYS A 102 18.30 -7.18 12.73
N SER A 103 17.76 -8.38 12.45
CA SER A 103 18.60 -9.58 12.36
C SER A 103 19.61 -9.54 11.20
N ALA A 104 19.27 -8.88 10.09
CA ALA A 104 20.20 -8.67 8.98
C ALA A 104 21.31 -7.68 9.33
N GLU A 105 20.99 -6.63 10.08
CA GLU A 105 21.94 -5.64 10.59
C GLU A 105 22.95 -6.28 11.55
N GLU A 106 22.47 -7.05 12.53
CA GLU A 106 23.33 -7.80 13.46
C GLU A 106 24.32 -8.74 12.73
N LYS A 107 23.84 -9.45 11.71
CA LYS A 107 24.70 -10.32 10.88
C LYS A 107 25.73 -9.53 10.07
N ASN A 108 25.35 -8.37 9.54
CA ASN A 108 26.28 -7.52 8.80
C ASN A 108 27.37 -6.98 9.71
N GLU A 109 27.04 -6.57 10.95
CA GLU A 109 28.03 -6.14 11.93
C GLU A 109 29.01 -7.28 12.28
N GLU A 110 28.49 -8.50 12.50
CA GLU A 110 29.32 -9.68 12.78
C GLU A 110 30.27 -10.01 11.62
N LEU A 111 29.76 -10.03 10.38
CA LEU A 111 30.58 -10.26 9.19
C LEU A 111 31.61 -9.15 8.98
N THR A 112 31.26 -7.90 9.27
CA THR A 112 32.19 -6.77 9.16
C THR A 112 33.36 -6.92 10.13
N LYS A 113 33.09 -7.30 11.39
CA LYS A 113 34.14 -7.60 12.37
C LYS A 113 35.04 -8.74 11.92
N GLN A 114 34.47 -9.83 11.39
CA GLN A 114 35.26 -10.95 10.86
C GLN A 114 36.16 -10.52 9.71
N ILE A 115 35.68 -9.65 8.82
CA ILE A 115 36.49 -9.10 7.71
C ILE A 115 37.64 -8.25 8.26
N GLU A 116 37.39 -7.40 9.25
CA GLU A 116 38.43 -6.59 9.88
C GLU A 116 39.50 -7.44 10.57
N GLU A 117 39.11 -8.48 11.30
CA GLU A 117 40.04 -9.44 11.92
C GLU A 117 40.90 -10.17 10.89
N LEU A 118 40.28 -10.63 9.79
CA LEU A 118 41.00 -11.30 8.71
C LEU A 118 41.98 -10.35 8.01
N ARG A 119 41.60 -9.09 7.78
CA ARG A 119 42.50 -8.06 7.24
C ARG A 119 43.68 -7.80 8.16
N ALA A 120 43.42 -7.59 9.45
CA ALA A 120 44.49 -7.39 10.44
C ALA A 120 45.43 -8.60 10.53
N ARG A 121 44.90 -9.82 10.34
CA ARG A 121 45.73 -11.04 10.28
C ARG A 121 46.57 -11.11 9.02
N GLN A 122 46.02 -10.70 7.87
CA GLN A 122 46.77 -10.58 6.61
C GLN A 122 47.92 -9.60 6.76
N ASP A 123 47.67 -8.39 7.27
CA ASP A 123 48.68 -7.34 7.44
C ASP A 123 49.85 -7.82 8.32
N ARG A 124 49.55 -8.52 9.44
CA ARG A 124 50.58 -9.10 10.32
C ARG A 124 51.43 -10.16 9.62
N ILE A 125 50.82 -11.00 8.78
CA ILE A 125 51.53 -12.04 8.03
C ILE A 125 52.44 -11.36 7.00
N GLU A 126 51.92 -10.38 6.27
CA GLU A 126 52.69 -9.63 5.28
C GLU A 126 53.89 -8.93 5.93
N GLU A 127 53.68 -8.23 7.04
CA GLU A 127 54.76 -7.55 7.77
C GLU A 127 55.82 -8.53 8.28
N SER A 128 55.41 -9.69 8.81
CA SER A 128 56.33 -10.76 9.23
C SER A 128 57.17 -11.30 8.06
N ILE A 129 56.56 -11.49 6.89
CA ILE A 129 57.26 -11.94 5.68
C ILE A 129 58.28 -10.87 5.25
N PHE A 130 57.87 -9.60 5.18
CA PHE A 130 58.77 -8.51 4.80
C PHE A 130 59.94 -8.36 5.77
N GLN A 131 59.69 -8.45 7.08
CA GLN A 131 60.76 -8.42 8.08
C GLN A 131 61.74 -9.57 7.88
N ARG A 132 61.25 -10.81 7.68
CA ARG A 132 62.10 -11.98 7.41
C ARG A 132 62.94 -11.82 6.16
N ILE A 133 62.37 -11.29 5.07
CA ILE A 133 63.10 -11.02 3.84
C ILE A 133 64.20 -9.99 4.12
N ARG A 134 63.88 -8.88 4.80
CA ARG A 134 64.84 -7.82 5.14
C ARG A 134 66.01 -8.36 5.98
N THR A 135 65.72 -9.16 7.02
CA THR A 135 66.77 -9.73 7.87
C THR A 135 67.66 -10.71 7.11
N ASN A 136 67.08 -11.52 6.23
CA ASN A 136 67.84 -12.48 5.41
C ASN A 136 68.77 -11.76 4.42
N VAL A 137 68.29 -10.69 3.79
CA VAL A 137 69.09 -9.87 2.89
C VAL A 137 70.26 -9.22 3.64
N GLN A 138 69.99 -8.60 4.80
CA GLN A 138 71.04 -7.99 5.63
C GLN A 138 72.10 -9.00 6.07
N ALA A 139 71.67 -10.20 6.52
CA ALA A 139 72.57 -11.27 6.92
C ALA A 139 73.42 -11.81 5.75
N HIS A 140 72.93 -11.75 4.51
CA HIS A 140 73.69 -12.17 3.34
C HIS A 140 74.80 -11.15 2.99
N PHE A 141 74.53 -9.85 3.13
CA PHE A 141 75.53 -8.82 2.89
C PHE A 141 76.64 -8.83 3.95
N GLN A 142 76.34 -9.08 5.22
CA GLN A 142 77.33 -9.16 6.30
C GLN A 142 78.29 -10.36 6.23
N LYS A 143 77.98 -11.38 5.41
CA LYS A 143 78.82 -12.58 5.23
C LYS A 143 79.78 -12.48 4.03
N GLN A 144 79.69 -11.40 3.25
CA GLN A 144 80.51 -11.19 2.05
C GLN A 144 81.68 -10.21 2.27
N ASP A 145 81.76 -9.58 3.43
CA ASP A 145 82.90 -8.80 3.93
C ASP A 145 83.76 -9.64 4.88
#